data_AF-A0A7X5UMZ8-F1
#
_entry.id   AF-A0A7X5UMZ8-F1
#
_cell.length_a   1.000
_cell.length_b   1.000
_cell.length_c   1.000
_cell.angle_alpha   90.00
_cell.angle_beta   90.00
_cell.angle_gamma   90.00
#
_symmetry.space_group_name_H-M   'P 1'
#
loop_
_entity.id
_entity.type
_entity.pdbx_description
1 polymer ?
#
loop_
_entity_poly.entity_id
_entity_poly.type
_entity_poly.pdbx_seq_one_letter_code
_entity_poly.pdbx_strand_id
1 'polypeptide(L)'
;MRIIPREEWGARHGDGRYWTTLPASEVWLHHSVTVAPDTVPPWTDDFEAIRTIERIGAQRFGSVYGFPYTFGITPAGLIFEGHHIAKTGAHTYGHNTIGRAICLVGNYETDEPTELQLDAVAWLLRHGQAQGWWREARLDGGHRDLTATACPGRHAYAAIPRINARATQPIGGGGASPSTGGAQRRYLQEESTMQLQPGKHGQYRSIPDGATRVIVGCPHGQMSARIIWHGPGYPSTHDMDTRWPDFDWVAKDAVHNTIHRLRPWRVPIPEKATGFALYWDYPPVEGHYDDYTGEVSFEF
;
A
#
# COMPACT_ATOMS: atom_id res chain seq x y z
N MET A 1 3.11 -9.13 -14.61
CA MET A 1 2.19 -9.41 -13.48
C MET A 1 1.53 -10.76 -13.73
N ARG A 2 1.06 -11.42 -12.67
CA ARG A 2 0.27 -12.65 -12.77
C ARG A 2 -0.86 -12.60 -11.75
N ILE A 3 -1.86 -13.44 -11.95
CA ILE A 3 -2.91 -13.69 -10.96
C ILE A 3 -2.44 -14.84 -10.06
N ILE A 4 -2.52 -14.64 -8.75
CA ILE A 4 -2.26 -15.65 -7.73
C ILE A 4 -3.56 -16.45 -7.55
N PRO A 5 -3.58 -17.73 -7.96
CA PRO A 5 -4.80 -18.53 -7.94
C PRO A 5 -5.22 -18.88 -6.51
N ARG A 6 -6.51 -19.22 -6.34
CA ARG A 6 -7.10 -19.58 -5.04
C ARG A 6 -6.32 -20.63 -4.26
N GLU A 7 -5.80 -21.64 -4.95
CA GLU A 7 -5.00 -22.72 -4.36
C GLU A 7 -3.69 -22.21 -3.74
N GLU A 8 -3.06 -21.22 -4.36
CA GLU A 8 -1.76 -20.72 -3.93
C GLU A 8 -1.89 -19.86 -2.67
N TRP A 9 -2.92 -19.00 -2.60
CA TRP A 9 -3.17 -18.23 -1.39
C TRP A 9 -3.91 -19.01 -0.30
N GLY A 10 -4.30 -20.25 -0.56
CA GLY A 10 -4.88 -21.17 0.41
C GLY A 10 -6.33 -20.85 0.77
N ALA A 11 -7.15 -20.56 -0.26
CA ALA A 11 -8.57 -20.31 -0.13
C ALA A 11 -9.32 -21.46 0.55
N ARG A 12 -10.24 -21.15 1.46
CA ARG A 12 -10.96 -22.14 2.28
C ARG A 12 -12.46 -22.19 2.00
N HIS A 13 -13.00 -21.20 1.31
CA HIS A 13 -14.42 -21.07 1.03
C HIS A 13 -14.74 -21.28 -0.46
N GLY A 14 -16.03 -21.23 -0.80
CA GLY A 14 -16.49 -21.34 -2.18
C GLY A 14 -16.00 -20.18 -3.04
N ASP A 15 -15.98 -20.41 -4.35
CA ASP A 15 -15.52 -19.50 -5.40
C ASP A 15 -16.69 -18.81 -6.12
N GLY A 16 -17.81 -18.59 -5.42
CA GLY A 16 -19.04 -18.05 -5.98
C GLY A 16 -20.11 -19.11 -6.21
N ARG A 17 -21.32 -18.66 -6.53
CA ARG A 17 -22.53 -19.52 -6.47
C ARG A 17 -23.06 -19.98 -7.82
N TYR A 18 -23.43 -19.04 -8.69
CA TYR A 18 -24.10 -19.36 -9.96
C TYR A 18 -23.18 -19.06 -11.12
N TRP A 19 -23.17 -19.91 -12.15
CA TRP A 19 -22.45 -19.62 -13.39
C TRP A 19 -23.09 -18.43 -14.12
N THR A 20 -22.25 -17.58 -14.70
CA THR A 20 -22.63 -16.37 -15.44
C THR A 20 -21.90 -16.34 -16.78
N THR A 21 -22.50 -15.65 -17.75
CA THR A 21 -21.96 -15.54 -19.11
C THR A 21 -20.83 -14.51 -19.16
N LEU A 22 -19.80 -14.83 -19.93
CA LEU A 22 -18.74 -13.89 -20.32
C LEU A 22 -18.92 -13.49 -21.81
N PRO A 23 -18.48 -12.29 -22.22
CA PRO A 23 -17.87 -11.25 -21.40
C PRO A 23 -18.86 -10.60 -20.43
N ALA A 24 -18.40 -10.32 -19.21
CA ALA A 24 -19.11 -9.47 -18.27
C ALA A 24 -19.34 -8.08 -18.91
N SER A 25 -20.48 -7.47 -18.58
CA SER A 25 -20.86 -6.17 -19.14
C SER A 25 -20.29 -5.01 -18.34
N GLU A 26 -19.89 -5.26 -17.10
CA GLU A 26 -19.43 -4.21 -16.17
C GLU A 26 -18.24 -4.68 -15.32
N VAL A 27 -17.33 -3.76 -14.99
CA VAL A 27 -16.21 -3.95 -14.06
C VAL A 27 -16.16 -2.80 -13.06
N TRP A 28 -16.32 -3.10 -11.78
CA TRP A 28 -16.47 -2.13 -10.70
C TRP A 28 -15.30 -2.14 -9.73
N LEU A 29 -14.83 -0.95 -9.34
CA LEU A 29 -13.79 -0.79 -8.33
C LEU A 29 -14.38 -0.80 -6.92
N HIS A 30 -13.74 -1.56 -6.04
CA HIS A 30 -14.05 -1.65 -4.62
C HIS A 30 -12.81 -1.40 -3.76
N HIS A 31 -13.02 -1.14 -2.47
CA HIS A 31 -11.99 -1.28 -1.44
C HIS A 31 -12.47 -2.21 -0.33
N SER A 32 -11.54 -2.83 0.40
CA SER A 32 -11.90 -3.79 1.44
C SER A 32 -12.27 -3.13 2.78
N VAL A 33 -11.79 -1.90 3.03
CA VAL A 33 -11.81 -1.24 4.35
C VAL A 33 -11.06 -2.07 5.43
N THR A 34 -10.28 -3.07 5.01
CA THR A 34 -9.39 -3.79 5.90
C THR A 34 -8.07 -3.03 6.03
N VAL A 35 -7.25 -3.46 6.99
CA VAL A 35 -5.86 -3.07 7.03
C VAL A 35 -5.19 -3.49 5.72
N ALA A 36 -4.45 -2.55 5.12
CA ALA A 36 -3.61 -2.79 3.95
C ALA A 36 -2.33 -3.53 4.40
N PRO A 37 -1.93 -4.62 3.72
CA PRO A 37 -0.64 -5.27 3.96
C PRO A 37 0.53 -4.41 3.43
N ASP A 38 1.73 -4.74 3.84
CA ASP A 38 2.98 -4.07 3.53
C ASP A 38 3.28 -4.11 2.02
N THR A 39 4.13 -3.18 1.58
CA THR A 39 4.52 -3.09 0.16
C THR A 39 5.81 -3.82 -0.16
N VAL A 40 6.48 -4.41 0.85
CA VAL A 40 7.81 -5.03 0.74
C VAL A 40 7.75 -6.53 1.04
N PRO A 41 8.61 -7.36 0.41
CA PRO A 41 8.69 -8.79 0.71
C PRO A 41 8.97 -9.04 2.21
N PRO A 42 8.48 -10.14 2.80
CA PRO A 42 8.14 -11.41 2.14
C PRO A 42 6.67 -11.60 1.74
N TRP A 43 5.81 -10.58 1.82
CA TRP A 43 4.39 -10.62 1.42
C TRP A 43 3.52 -11.65 2.16
N THR A 44 3.95 -12.13 3.33
CA THR A 44 3.20 -13.11 4.12
C THR A 44 1.89 -12.54 4.64
N ASP A 45 1.85 -11.24 4.87
CA ASP A 45 0.70 -10.46 5.29
C ASP A 45 -0.27 -10.17 4.14
N ASP A 46 0.18 -10.08 2.88
CA ASP A 46 -0.70 -10.02 1.71
C ASP A 46 -1.63 -11.23 1.64
N PHE A 47 -1.06 -12.44 1.80
CA PHE A 47 -1.81 -13.69 1.80
C PHE A 47 -2.81 -13.73 2.97
N GLU A 48 -2.42 -13.25 4.14
CA GLU A 48 -3.30 -13.20 5.31
C GLU A 48 -4.41 -12.14 5.18
N ALA A 49 -4.13 -11.00 4.55
CA ALA A 49 -5.13 -9.98 4.27
C ALA A 49 -6.22 -10.53 3.34
N ILE A 50 -5.83 -11.29 2.31
CA ILE A 50 -6.76 -11.95 1.38
C ILE A 50 -7.60 -13.00 2.11
N ARG A 51 -7.00 -13.85 2.95
CA ARG A 51 -7.74 -14.82 3.79
C ARG A 51 -8.68 -14.14 4.77
N THR A 52 -8.30 -12.99 5.32
CA THR A 52 -9.16 -12.18 6.19
C THR A 52 -10.38 -11.66 5.44
N ILE A 53 -10.22 -11.17 4.21
CA ILE A 53 -11.35 -10.74 3.37
C ILE A 53 -12.24 -11.93 3.02
N GLU A 54 -11.66 -13.10 2.69
CA GLU A 54 -12.42 -14.32 2.43
C GLU A 54 -13.29 -14.71 3.64
N ARG A 55 -12.70 -14.71 4.85
CA ARG A 55 -13.41 -15.00 6.10
C ARG A 55 -14.55 -14.01 6.35
N ILE A 56 -14.32 -12.71 6.15
CA ILE A 56 -15.35 -11.68 6.32
C ILE A 56 -16.49 -11.89 5.30
N GLY A 57 -16.16 -12.17 4.04
CA GLY A 57 -17.15 -12.42 3.00
C GLY A 57 -17.98 -13.67 3.28
N ALA A 58 -17.34 -14.77 3.68
CA ALA A 58 -18.03 -15.99 4.09
C ALA A 58 -18.97 -15.76 5.29
N GLN A 59 -18.54 -14.97 6.29
CA GLN A 59 -19.37 -14.61 7.44
C GLN A 59 -20.57 -13.74 7.08
N ARG A 60 -20.42 -12.80 6.14
CA ARG A 60 -21.46 -11.84 5.77
C ARG A 60 -22.46 -12.39 4.75
N PHE A 61 -21.99 -13.20 3.81
CA PHE A 61 -22.76 -13.59 2.63
C PHE A 61 -22.96 -15.12 2.53
N GLY A 62 -22.22 -15.89 3.35
CA GLY A 62 -22.24 -17.34 3.38
C GLY A 62 -21.00 -17.96 2.72
N SER A 63 -20.60 -19.13 3.21
CA SER A 63 -19.37 -19.84 2.79
C SER A 63 -19.28 -20.16 1.31
N VAL A 64 -20.38 -20.14 0.55
CA VAL A 64 -20.38 -20.35 -0.90
C VAL A 64 -19.73 -19.19 -1.66
N TYR A 65 -19.75 -17.98 -1.10
CA TYR A 65 -19.21 -16.79 -1.76
C TYR A 65 -17.76 -16.49 -1.37
N GLY A 66 -17.30 -16.96 -0.20
CA GLY A 66 -15.92 -16.78 0.25
C GLY A 66 -15.45 -15.34 0.10
N PHE A 67 -14.43 -15.14 -0.74
CA PHE A 67 -13.94 -13.82 -1.14
C PHE A 67 -14.96 -13.19 -2.12
N PRO A 68 -15.69 -12.13 -1.72
CA PRO A 68 -16.91 -11.72 -2.40
C PRO A 68 -16.69 -10.99 -3.73
N TYR A 69 -15.46 -10.54 -3.99
CA TYR A 69 -15.04 -9.85 -5.22
C TYR A 69 -14.35 -10.80 -6.19
N THR A 70 -14.25 -10.44 -7.46
CA THR A 70 -13.64 -11.30 -8.49
C THR A 70 -12.12 -11.34 -8.34
N PHE A 71 -11.50 -10.18 -8.04
CA PHE A 71 -10.07 -10.08 -7.77
C PHE A 71 -9.81 -9.18 -6.56
N GLY A 72 -8.77 -9.50 -5.79
CA GLY A 72 -8.20 -8.66 -4.74
C GLY A 72 -6.83 -8.16 -5.15
N ILE A 73 -6.51 -6.89 -4.91
CA ILE A 73 -5.20 -6.31 -5.23
C ILE A 73 -4.64 -5.61 -4.01
N THR A 74 -3.50 -6.08 -3.53
CA THR A 74 -2.83 -5.52 -2.35
C THR A 74 -1.95 -4.32 -2.68
N PRO A 75 -1.54 -3.49 -1.69
CA PRO A 75 -0.64 -2.36 -1.89
C PRO A 75 0.66 -2.69 -2.63
N ALA A 76 1.17 -3.92 -2.51
CA ALA A 76 2.32 -4.42 -3.25
C ALA A 76 2.04 -4.68 -4.75
N GLY A 77 0.80 -4.49 -5.22
CA GLY A 77 0.39 -4.75 -6.60
C GLY A 77 0.19 -6.24 -6.93
N LEU A 78 0.14 -7.11 -5.91
CA LEU A 78 -0.16 -8.53 -6.09
C LEU A 78 -1.65 -8.71 -6.37
N ILE A 79 -1.98 -9.50 -7.40
CA ILE A 79 -3.35 -9.74 -7.85
C ILE A 79 -3.75 -11.14 -7.42
N PHE A 80 -4.79 -11.25 -6.59
CA PHE A 80 -5.31 -12.50 -6.07
C PHE A 80 -6.66 -12.82 -6.70
N GLU A 81 -6.84 -14.08 -7.10
CA GLU A 81 -8.12 -14.60 -7.54
C GLU A 81 -9.09 -14.68 -6.35
N GLY A 82 -10.23 -13.99 -6.46
CA GLY A 82 -11.33 -14.05 -5.51
C GLY A 82 -12.32 -15.15 -5.89
N HIS A 83 -13.59 -14.81 -6.10
CA HIS A 83 -14.53 -15.75 -6.71
C HIS A 83 -14.23 -15.96 -8.20
N HIS A 84 -14.62 -17.11 -8.75
CA HIS A 84 -14.34 -17.49 -10.13
C HIS A 84 -14.88 -16.48 -11.13
N ILE A 85 -14.12 -16.20 -12.20
CA ILE A 85 -14.45 -15.18 -13.22
C ILE A 85 -15.78 -15.43 -13.92
N ALA A 86 -16.24 -16.67 -14.02
CA ALA A 86 -17.54 -17.03 -14.61
C ALA A 86 -18.60 -17.42 -13.57
N LYS A 87 -18.41 -17.06 -12.28
CA LYS A 87 -19.42 -17.26 -11.23
C LYS A 87 -19.83 -15.94 -10.59
N THR A 88 -21.03 -15.90 -10.03
CA THR A 88 -21.54 -14.76 -9.27
C THR A 88 -20.85 -14.65 -7.91
N GLY A 89 -20.28 -13.49 -7.62
CA GLY A 89 -19.83 -13.09 -6.29
C GLY A 89 -20.95 -12.50 -5.42
N ALA A 90 -20.55 -11.75 -4.40
CA ALA A 90 -21.44 -11.06 -3.46
C ALA A 90 -20.98 -9.60 -3.22
N HIS A 91 -20.41 -8.96 -4.24
CA HIS A 91 -19.77 -7.65 -4.13
C HIS A 91 -20.75 -6.47 -4.30
N THR A 92 -21.73 -6.59 -5.20
CA THR A 92 -22.62 -5.48 -5.58
C THR A 92 -24.02 -6.00 -5.82
N TYR A 93 -24.92 -5.67 -4.89
CA TYR A 93 -26.32 -6.08 -4.97
C TYR A 93 -26.95 -5.62 -6.28
N GLY A 94 -27.66 -6.50 -6.98
CA GLY A 94 -28.26 -6.23 -8.30
C GLY A 94 -27.33 -6.40 -9.50
N HIS A 95 -26.00 -6.39 -9.31
CA HIS A 95 -25.02 -6.42 -10.41
C HIS A 95 -24.14 -7.68 -10.45
N ASN A 96 -24.20 -8.56 -9.44
CA ASN A 96 -23.33 -9.74 -9.33
C ASN A 96 -23.43 -10.75 -10.50
N THR A 97 -24.49 -10.71 -11.31
CA THR A 97 -24.69 -11.60 -12.48
C THR A 97 -24.01 -11.09 -13.74
N ILE A 98 -23.90 -9.78 -13.89
CA ILE A 98 -23.40 -9.10 -15.10
C ILE A 98 -22.06 -8.39 -14.91
N GLY A 99 -21.72 -8.06 -13.66
CA GLY A 99 -20.54 -7.30 -13.28
C GLY A 99 -19.45 -8.16 -12.67
N ARG A 100 -18.22 -7.65 -12.71
CA ARG A 100 -17.06 -8.16 -11.96
C ARG A 100 -16.51 -7.07 -11.07
N ALA A 101 -15.90 -7.47 -9.96
CA ALA A 101 -15.37 -6.53 -8.98
C ALA A 101 -13.88 -6.73 -8.76
N ILE A 102 -13.15 -5.63 -8.84
CA ILE A 102 -11.74 -5.54 -8.47
C ILE A 102 -11.68 -4.79 -7.14
N CYS A 103 -11.19 -5.44 -6.10
CA CYS A 103 -11.12 -4.88 -4.76
C CYS A 103 -9.68 -4.52 -4.39
N LEU A 104 -9.43 -3.25 -4.12
CA LEU A 104 -8.16 -2.81 -3.53
C LEU A 104 -8.16 -3.12 -2.03
N VAL A 105 -7.15 -3.85 -1.56
CA VAL A 105 -7.01 -4.20 -0.13
C VAL A 105 -6.48 -3.00 0.63
N GLY A 106 -7.35 -2.35 1.42
CA GLY A 106 -7.04 -1.14 2.17
C GLY A 106 -8.26 -0.25 2.38
N ASN A 107 -8.05 0.92 2.98
CA ASN A 107 -9.08 1.94 3.19
C ASN A 107 -8.75 3.25 2.45
N TYR A 108 -9.14 3.32 1.18
CA TYR A 108 -8.91 4.51 0.35
C TYR A 108 -9.92 5.64 0.53
N GLU A 109 -10.71 5.59 1.60
CA GLU A 109 -11.35 6.81 2.07
C GLU A 109 -10.32 7.71 2.76
N THR A 110 -9.36 7.15 3.51
CA THR A 110 -8.31 7.93 4.18
C THR A 110 -6.99 7.93 3.42
N ASP A 111 -6.64 6.79 2.84
CA ASP A 111 -5.32 6.54 2.27
C ASP A 111 -5.33 6.66 0.73
N GLU A 112 -4.18 6.93 0.13
CA GLU A 112 -4.03 6.90 -1.33
C GLU A 112 -3.69 5.47 -1.81
N PRO A 113 -4.29 4.99 -2.91
CA PRO A 113 -3.89 3.73 -3.52
C PRO A 113 -2.47 3.83 -4.08
N THR A 114 -1.68 2.77 -3.95
CA THR A 114 -0.30 2.77 -4.43
C THR A 114 -0.26 2.78 -5.96
N GLU A 115 0.84 3.28 -6.53
CA GLU A 115 1.07 3.20 -7.99
C GLU A 115 1.09 1.76 -8.49
N LEU A 116 1.63 0.83 -7.68
CA LEU A 116 1.63 -0.60 -7.96
C LEU A 116 0.21 -1.17 -8.06
N GLN A 117 -0.71 -0.73 -7.18
CA GLN A 117 -2.11 -1.12 -7.28
C GLN A 117 -2.76 -0.61 -8.55
N LEU A 118 -2.52 0.65 -8.92
CA LEU A 118 -3.11 1.22 -10.13
C LEU A 118 -2.60 0.52 -11.40
N ASP A 119 -1.30 0.22 -11.45
CA ASP A 119 -0.69 -0.53 -12.54
C ASP A 119 -1.22 -1.97 -12.60
N ALA A 120 -1.43 -2.61 -11.46
CA ALA A 120 -2.01 -3.94 -11.36
C ALA A 120 -3.46 -3.98 -11.86
N VAL A 121 -4.29 -3.00 -11.49
CA VAL A 121 -5.66 -2.88 -12.02
C VAL A 121 -5.62 -2.67 -13.54
N ALA A 122 -4.80 -1.73 -14.03
CA ALA A 122 -4.71 -1.45 -15.47
C ALA A 122 -4.23 -2.66 -16.27
N TRP A 123 -3.22 -3.40 -15.77
CA TRP A 123 -2.77 -4.65 -16.36
C TRP A 123 -3.87 -5.70 -16.36
N LEU A 124 -4.58 -5.87 -15.25
CA LEU A 124 -5.67 -6.83 -15.11
C LEU A 124 -6.79 -6.55 -16.11
N LEU A 125 -7.19 -5.28 -16.27
CA LEU A 125 -8.19 -4.85 -17.25
C LEU A 125 -7.81 -5.22 -18.68
N ARG A 126 -6.55 -4.99 -19.08
CA ARG A 126 -6.05 -5.42 -20.40
C ARG A 126 -6.04 -6.94 -20.53
N HIS A 127 -5.55 -7.63 -19.51
CA HIS A 127 -5.48 -9.08 -19.47
C HIS A 127 -6.88 -9.70 -19.63
N GLY A 128 -7.85 -9.27 -18.83
CA GLY A 128 -9.22 -9.80 -18.90
C GLY A 128 -9.93 -9.47 -20.20
N GLN A 129 -9.65 -8.32 -20.83
CA GLN A 129 -10.18 -8.03 -22.16
C GLN A 129 -9.61 -9.04 -23.18
N ALA A 130 -8.30 -9.29 -23.16
CA ALA A 130 -7.65 -10.25 -24.04
C ALA A 130 -8.14 -11.70 -23.80
N GLN A 131 -8.55 -12.03 -22.56
CA GLN A 131 -9.14 -13.33 -22.23
C GLN A 131 -10.65 -13.42 -22.49
N GLY A 132 -11.30 -12.34 -22.97
CA GLY A 132 -12.74 -12.30 -23.20
C GLY A 132 -13.59 -12.25 -21.92
N TRP A 133 -13.01 -11.84 -20.79
CA TRP A 133 -13.72 -11.72 -19.51
C TRP A 133 -14.63 -10.50 -19.46
N TRP A 134 -14.28 -9.44 -20.18
CA TRP A 134 -15.06 -8.23 -20.36
C TRP A 134 -14.75 -7.62 -21.73
N ARG A 135 -15.64 -6.76 -22.23
CA ARG A 135 -15.52 -6.21 -23.59
C ARG A 135 -14.43 -5.15 -23.72
N GLU A 136 -14.25 -4.35 -22.67
CA GLU A 136 -13.35 -3.20 -22.68
C GLU A 136 -12.37 -3.26 -21.51
N ALA A 137 -11.12 -2.89 -21.73
CA ALA A 137 -10.13 -2.74 -20.68
C ALA A 137 -10.34 -1.44 -19.88
N ARG A 138 -11.46 -1.32 -19.18
CA ARG A 138 -11.77 -0.18 -18.30
C ARG A 138 -12.61 -0.60 -17.10
N LEU A 139 -12.55 0.20 -16.05
CA LEU A 139 -13.55 0.25 -14.99
C LEU A 139 -14.74 1.10 -15.46
N ASP A 140 -15.95 0.67 -15.11
CA ASP A 140 -17.19 1.42 -15.34
C ASP A 140 -17.43 2.49 -14.26
N GLY A 141 -16.78 2.33 -13.11
CA GLY A 141 -16.87 3.25 -11.99
C GLY A 141 -16.48 2.60 -10.67
N GLY A 142 -16.89 3.23 -9.58
CA GLY A 142 -16.76 2.70 -8.23
C GLY A 142 -18.09 2.13 -7.72
N HIS A 143 -18.04 1.30 -6.68
CA HIS A 143 -19.27 0.78 -6.04
C HIS A 143 -20.28 1.89 -5.67
N ARG A 144 -19.80 3.08 -5.29
CA ARG A 144 -20.63 4.26 -4.99
C ARG A 144 -21.52 4.74 -6.14
N ASP A 145 -21.19 4.41 -7.38
CA ASP A 145 -21.99 4.80 -8.55
C ASP A 145 -23.26 3.94 -8.69
N LEU A 146 -23.30 2.79 -8.01
CA LEU A 146 -24.41 1.84 -8.04
C LEU A 146 -25.23 1.82 -6.75
N THR A 147 -24.62 2.19 -5.62
CA THR A 147 -25.27 2.11 -4.31
C THR A 147 -24.76 3.22 -3.41
N ALA A 148 -25.58 3.68 -2.47
CA ALA A 148 -25.17 4.69 -1.47
C ALA A 148 -24.13 4.11 -0.49
N THR A 149 -22.85 4.16 -0.87
CA THR A 149 -21.70 3.66 -0.09
C THR A 149 -20.48 4.58 -0.27
N ALA A 150 -19.56 4.56 0.69
CA ALA A 150 -18.27 5.24 0.56
C ALA A 150 -17.31 4.47 -0.36
N CYS A 151 -17.54 3.18 -0.62
CA CYS A 151 -16.67 2.34 -1.46
C CYS A 151 -16.58 2.88 -2.91
N PRO A 152 -15.40 2.97 -3.56
CA PRO A 152 -14.08 2.44 -3.18
C PRO A 152 -13.23 3.38 -2.30
N GLY A 153 -13.83 4.40 -1.69
CA GLY A 153 -13.13 5.48 -1.00
C GLY A 153 -12.78 6.63 -1.93
N ARG A 154 -12.73 7.86 -1.42
CA ARG A 154 -12.55 9.07 -2.23
C ARG A 154 -11.28 9.06 -3.08
N HIS A 155 -10.17 8.52 -2.57
CA HIS A 155 -8.88 8.55 -3.26
C HIS A 155 -8.81 7.50 -4.37
N ALA A 156 -9.28 6.27 -4.12
CA ALA A 156 -9.37 5.25 -5.15
C ALA A 156 -10.41 5.60 -6.22
N TYR A 157 -11.52 6.23 -5.84
CA TYR A 157 -12.51 6.71 -6.80
C TYR A 157 -11.93 7.77 -7.74
N ALA A 158 -11.22 8.76 -7.18
CA ALA A 158 -10.53 9.79 -7.97
C ALA A 158 -9.46 9.22 -8.91
N ALA A 159 -8.90 8.04 -8.60
CA ALA A 159 -7.90 7.38 -9.43
C ALA A 159 -8.47 6.64 -10.66
N ILE A 160 -9.80 6.41 -10.75
CA ILE A 160 -10.42 5.63 -11.83
C ILE A 160 -10.06 6.14 -13.23
N PRO A 161 -10.14 7.45 -13.55
CA PRO A 161 -9.74 7.96 -14.87
C PRO A 161 -8.27 7.66 -15.20
N ARG A 162 -7.38 7.75 -14.20
CA ARG A 162 -5.95 7.45 -14.35
C ARG A 162 -5.70 5.96 -14.62
N ILE A 163 -6.42 5.07 -13.93
CA ILE A 163 -6.38 3.63 -14.17
C ILE A 163 -6.84 3.32 -15.60
N ASN A 164 -8.00 3.86 -16.00
CA ASN A 164 -8.56 3.63 -17.34
C ASN A 164 -7.64 4.14 -18.44
N ALA A 165 -7.00 5.30 -18.26
CA ALA A 165 -6.00 5.81 -19.19
C ALA A 165 -4.75 4.90 -19.29
N ARG A 166 -4.31 4.29 -18.19
CA ARG A 166 -3.21 3.29 -18.22
C ARG A 166 -3.62 2.02 -18.96
N ALA A 167 -4.88 1.61 -18.85
CA ALA A 167 -5.39 0.40 -19.47
C ALA A 167 -5.52 0.52 -21.00
N THR A 168 -5.66 1.72 -21.56
CA THR A 168 -5.81 1.97 -23.00
C THR A 168 -4.50 2.17 -23.76
N GLN A 169 -3.36 2.28 -23.07
CA GLN A 169 -2.07 2.42 -23.75
C GLN A 169 -1.67 1.13 -24.49
N PRO A 170 -1.19 1.20 -25.75
CA PRO A 170 -0.78 0.02 -26.51
C PRO A 170 0.33 -0.74 -25.80
N ILE A 171 0.31 -2.07 -25.91
CA ILE A 171 1.41 -2.92 -25.48
C ILE A 171 2.60 -2.65 -26.43
N GLY A 172 3.45 -1.70 -26.05
CA GLY A 172 4.80 -1.63 -26.58
C GLY A 172 5.54 -2.89 -26.14
N GLY A 173 5.70 -3.85 -27.06
CA GLY A 173 6.50 -5.05 -26.83
C GLY A 173 7.92 -4.68 -26.41
N GLY A 174 8.30 -5.11 -25.22
CA GLY A 174 9.62 -4.88 -24.67
C GLY A 174 9.59 -5.05 -23.16
N GLY A 175 10.10 -6.20 -22.69
CA GLY A 175 10.81 -6.19 -21.42
C GLY A 175 11.95 -5.18 -21.56
N ALA A 176 11.68 -3.93 -21.20
CA ALA A 176 12.70 -3.00 -20.78
C ALA A 176 12.58 -2.97 -19.25
N SER A 177 13.53 -3.61 -18.58
CA SER A 177 13.96 -3.12 -17.28
C SER A 177 14.07 -1.59 -17.38
N PRO A 178 13.63 -0.81 -16.38
CA PRO A 178 13.87 0.62 -16.40
C PRO A 178 15.38 0.85 -16.31
N SER A 179 16.05 0.93 -17.45
CA SER A 179 17.45 1.30 -17.51
C SER A 179 17.54 2.82 -17.37
N THR A 180 18.48 3.19 -16.51
CA THR A 180 19.10 4.50 -16.23
C THR A 180 18.40 5.50 -15.30
N GLY A 181 17.12 5.31 -14.92
CA GLY A 181 16.53 6.04 -13.78
C GLY A 181 16.41 5.21 -12.49
N GLY A 182 16.24 3.89 -12.65
CA GLY A 182 15.97 2.96 -11.56
C GLY A 182 17.20 2.59 -10.75
N ALA A 183 18.37 2.44 -11.37
CA ALA A 183 19.61 2.17 -10.63
C ALA A 183 20.03 3.38 -9.78
N GLN A 184 19.90 4.61 -10.30
CA GLN A 184 20.24 5.83 -9.57
C GLN A 184 19.22 6.13 -8.47
N ARG A 185 17.91 5.97 -8.71
CA ARG A 185 16.88 6.08 -7.65
C ARG A 185 16.94 4.96 -6.62
N ARG A 186 17.25 3.73 -7.01
CA ARG A 186 17.41 2.59 -6.09
C ARG A 186 18.72 2.71 -5.30
N TYR A 187 19.81 3.21 -5.89
CA TYR A 187 21.03 3.60 -5.16
C TYR A 187 20.76 4.77 -4.20
N LEU A 188 20.05 5.82 -4.63
CA LEU A 188 19.70 6.94 -3.74
C LEU A 188 18.75 6.50 -2.62
N GLN A 189 17.84 5.55 -2.87
CA GLN A 189 16.92 5.00 -1.86
C GLN A 189 17.65 4.04 -0.90
N GLU A 190 18.54 3.17 -1.39
CA GLU A 190 19.36 2.28 -0.56
C GLU A 190 20.37 3.08 0.30
N GLU A 191 21.05 4.09 -0.26
CA GLU A 191 21.95 4.98 0.49
C GLU A 191 21.23 5.93 1.46
N SER A 192 19.96 6.25 1.20
CA SER A 192 19.17 7.13 2.07
C SER A 192 18.31 6.39 3.09
N THR A 193 18.35 5.05 3.10
CA THR A 193 17.65 4.25 4.11
C THR A 193 18.50 4.01 5.36
N MET A 194 17.90 4.21 6.54
CA MET A 194 18.51 3.92 7.84
C MET A 194 17.67 2.92 8.60
N GLN A 195 18.28 1.81 9.02
CA GLN A 195 17.63 0.80 9.85
C GLN A 195 17.52 1.26 11.31
N LEU A 196 16.33 1.10 11.90
CA LEU A 196 15.99 1.47 13.27
C LEU A 196 15.89 0.19 14.09
N GLN A 197 16.91 -0.05 14.91
CA GLN A 197 16.98 -1.22 15.77
C GLN A 197 15.98 -1.11 16.94
N PRO A 198 15.46 -2.24 17.45
CA PRO A 198 14.72 -2.26 18.71
C PRO A 198 15.52 -1.64 19.86
N GLY A 199 14.82 -1.00 20.79
CA GLY A 199 15.37 -0.27 21.92
C GLY A 199 15.35 1.25 21.75
N LYS A 200 16.07 1.92 22.66
CA LYS A 200 16.17 3.38 22.72
C LYS A 200 17.44 3.84 22.03
N HIS A 201 17.30 4.60 20.97
CA HIS A 201 18.41 5.05 20.14
C HIS A 201 18.24 6.50 19.70
N GLY A 202 19.35 7.10 19.28
CA GLY A 202 19.38 8.42 18.67
C GLY A 202 20.44 8.43 17.57
N GLN A 203 20.08 8.96 16.41
CA GLN A 203 20.99 9.02 15.27
C GLN A 203 20.77 10.29 14.45
N TYR A 204 21.87 10.89 13.99
CA TYR A 204 21.86 12.02 13.07
C TYR A 204 21.89 11.56 11.61
N ARG A 205 21.13 12.25 10.76
CA ARG A 205 21.15 12.08 9.31
C ARG A 205 21.13 13.41 8.57
N SER A 206 21.96 13.50 7.53
CA SER A 206 21.88 14.58 6.55
C SER A 206 20.69 14.34 5.63
N ILE A 207 20.06 15.43 5.17
CA ILE A 207 18.95 15.37 4.22
C ILE A 207 19.53 15.36 2.80
N PRO A 208 19.16 14.40 1.94
CA PRO A 208 19.55 14.41 0.54
C PRO A 208 18.96 15.60 -0.21
N ASP A 209 19.72 16.16 -1.17
CA ASP A 209 19.27 17.26 -2.01
C ASP A 209 17.97 16.89 -2.75
N GLY A 210 16.97 17.77 -2.65
CA GLY A 210 15.68 17.59 -3.30
C GLY A 210 14.69 16.71 -2.53
N ALA A 211 15.04 16.17 -1.35
CA ALA A 211 14.08 15.46 -0.52
C ALA A 211 13.01 16.43 0.04
N THR A 212 11.75 16.03 -0.05
CA THR A 212 10.59 16.81 0.40
C THR A 212 9.99 16.30 1.71
N ARG A 213 10.17 15.02 2.04
CA ARG A 213 9.72 14.42 3.31
C ARG A 213 10.70 13.39 3.87
N VAL A 214 10.73 13.29 5.20
CA VAL A 214 11.30 12.14 5.92
C VAL A 214 10.18 11.16 6.22
N ILE A 215 10.39 9.88 5.92
CA ILE A 215 9.45 8.80 6.22
C ILE A 215 10.08 7.92 7.29
N VAL A 216 9.41 7.80 8.44
CA VAL A 216 9.83 6.90 9.51
C VAL A 216 8.84 5.74 9.60
N GLY A 217 9.31 4.54 9.29
CA GLY A 217 8.56 3.29 9.30
C GLY A 217 8.79 2.51 10.59
N CYS A 218 7.69 2.10 11.22
CA CYS A 218 7.70 1.04 12.23
C CYS A 218 7.25 -0.24 11.49
N PRO A 219 8.00 -1.36 11.53
CA PRO A 219 7.65 -2.56 10.76
C PRO A 219 6.66 -3.42 11.55
N HIS A 220 6.67 -3.34 12.87
CA HIS A 220 5.82 -4.14 13.74
C HIS A 220 5.44 -3.39 15.02
N GLY A 221 4.22 -3.57 15.52
CA GLY A 221 3.76 -2.94 16.75
C GLY A 221 3.69 -1.42 16.65
N GLN A 222 4.41 -0.75 17.55
CA GLN A 222 4.44 0.70 17.69
C GLN A 222 5.83 1.13 18.15
N MET A 223 6.31 2.24 17.64
CA MET A 223 7.55 2.91 18.03
C MET A 223 7.24 4.36 18.36
N SER A 224 7.83 4.90 19.42
CA SER A 224 7.81 6.35 19.63
C SER A 224 9.02 6.97 18.95
N ALA A 225 8.83 8.08 18.27
CA ALA A 225 9.90 8.76 17.56
C ALA A 225 9.82 10.27 17.74
N ARG A 226 10.98 10.93 17.68
CA ARG A 226 11.12 12.37 17.74
C ARG A 226 12.16 12.84 16.75
N ILE A 227 11.81 13.79 15.89
CA ILE A 227 12.72 14.43 14.93
C ILE A 227 13.06 15.83 15.43
N ILE A 228 14.34 16.19 15.35
CA ILE A 228 14.84 17.55 15.56
C ILE A 228 15.58 17.97 14.29
N TRP A 229 15.13 19.05 13.65
CA TRP A 229 15.74 19.56 12.42
C TRP A 229 17.02 20.36 12.68
N HIS A 230 17.92 20.32 11.71
CA HIS A 230 19.19 21.05 11.70
C HIS A 230 19.36 21.76 10.35
N GLY A 231 19.86 23.00 10.35
CA GLY A 231 20.14 23.76 9.12
C GLY A 231 20.29 25.27 9.37
N PRO A 232 20.57 26.09 8.32
CA PRO A 232 20.72 27.53 8.47
C PRO A 232 19.46 28.21 9.06
N GLY A 233 19.54 28.71 10.29
CA GLY A 233 18.42 29.32 11.02
C GLY A 233 17.88 28.50 12.19
N TYR A 234 18.46 27.34 12.46
CA TYR A 234 18.23 26.53 13.67
C TYR A 234 19.38 26.74 14.68
N PRO A 235 19.11 26.82 16.00
CA PRO A 235 20.12 27.22 16.98
C PRO A 235 21.26 26.21 17.09
N SER A 236 22.49 26.71 17.28
CA SER A 236 23.64 25.92 17.75
C SER A 236 23.54 25.71 19.26
N THR A 237 23.87 24.53 19.78
CA THR A 237 24.11 24.37 21.22
C THR A 237 25.43 23.66 21.52
N HIS A 238 25.81 23.58 22.80
CA HIS A 238 26.97 22.92 23.41
C HIS A 238 26.47 22.37 24.77
N ASP A 239 26.62 21.07 25.12
CA ASP A 239 27.25 20.58 26.37
C ASP A 239 27.34 19.04 26.55
N MET A 240 28.23 18.68 27.48
CA MET A 240 29.01 17.47 27.77
C MET A 240 28.30 16.12 27.93
N ASP A 241 28.89 15.12 27.26
CA ASP A 241 28.92 13.69 27.61
C ASP A 241 28.01 12.68 26.87
N THR A 242 27.58 12.91 25.61
CA THR A 242 27.06 11.81 24.77
C THR A 242 27.24 12.00 23.25
N ARG A 243 28.43 11.76 22.68
CA ARG A 243 28.74 11.37 21.26
C ARG A 243 28.00 12.02 20.04
N TRP A 244 27.13 13.01 20.20
CA TRP A 244 26.25 13.55 19.17
C TRP A 244 26.12 15.07 19.29
N PRO A 245 25.71 15.78 18.22
CA PRO A 245 25.57 17.24 18.26
C PRO A 245 24.64 17.67 19.38
N ASP A 246 24.96 18.80 19.98
CA ASP A 246 24.23 19.35 21.10
C ASP A 246 22.83 19.80 20.71
N PHE A 247 21.82 19.44 21.50
CA PHE A 247 20.44 19.88 21.30
C PHE A 247 19.82 20.33 22.62
N ASP A 248 20.32 21.42 23.19
CA ASP A 248 19.75 22.06 24.38
C ASP A 248 18.44 22.83 24.08
N TRP A 249 18.03 22.83 22.81
CA TRP A 249 16.76 23.41 22.37
C TRP A 249 15.97 22.44 21.52
N VAL A 250 14.75 22.14 21.97
CA VAL A 250 13.69 21.57 21.15
C VAL A 250 13.28 22.68 20.19
N ALA A 251 13.77 22.64 18.94
CA ALA A 251 13.29 23.53 17.90
C ALA A 251 11.74 23.52 17.91
N LYS A 252 11.07 24.66 17.63
CA LYS A 252 9.59 24.77 17.69
C LYS A 252 8.87 23.73 16.81
N ASP A 253 9.60 23.11 15.91
CA ASP A 253 9.22 22.08 14.96
C ASP A 253 9.74 20.68 15.34
N ALA A 254 10.15 20.45 16.59
CA ALA A 254 10.38 19.10 17.08
C ALA A 254 9.05 18.36 17.10
N VAL A 255 8.91 17.42 16.17
CA VAL A 255 7.69 16.64 16.05
C VAL A 255 7.92 15.35 16.83
N HIS A 256 7.03 15.05 17.77
CA HIS A 256 6.98 13.77 18.45
C HIS A 256 5.79 13.00 17.92
N ASN A 257 5.98 11.72 17.63
CA ASN A 257 4.88 10.89 17.20
C ASN A 257 5.02 9.46 17.68
N THR A 258 3.86 8.87 17.88
CA THR A 258 3.69 7.44 18.02
C THR A 258 3.49 6.86 16.62
N ILE A 259 4.52 6.18 16.12
CA ILE A 259 4.51 5.53 14.82
C ILE A 259 3.96 4.13 15.03
N HIS A 260 2.82 3.85 14.41
CA HIS A 260 2.27 2.51 14.36
C HIS A 260 2.73 1.81 13.10
N ARG A 261 2.81 0.48 13.15
CA ARG A 261 3.24 -0.31 11.99
C ARG A 261 2.50 0.02 10.68
N LEU A 262 1.23 0.39 10.79
CA LEU A 262 0.33 0.64 9.65
C LEU A 262 0.33 2.11 9.17
N ARG A 263 1.08 2.99 9.84
CA ARG A 263 1.04 4.43 9.58
C ARG A 263 2.47 4.98 9.63
N PRO A 264 3.26 4.79 8.56
CA PRO A 264 4.57 5.40 8.46
C PRO A 264 4.43 6.90 8.66
N TRP A 265 5.26 7.42 9.54
CA TRP A 265 5.22 8.83 9.89
C TRP A 265 5.96 9.62 8.82
N ARG A 266 5.17 10.33 8.01
CA ARG A 266 5.67 11.20 6.95
C ARG A 266 5.76 12.61 7.47
N VAL A 267 6.97 13.14 7.55
CA VAL A 267 7.25 14.47 8.12
C VAL A 267 7.76 15.35 6.99
N PRO A 268 7.02 16.42 6.63
CA PRO A 268 7.51 17.42 5.69
C PRO A 268 8.84 18.00 6.14
N ILE A 269 9.79 18.10 5.21
CA ILE A 269 11.09 18.72 5.48
C ILE A 269 10.92 20.25 5.45
N PRO A 270 11.30 20.97 6.53
CA PRO A 270 11.29 22.43 6.53
C PRO A 270 12.27 23.00 5.51
N GLU A 271 11.92 24.14 4.89
CA GLU A 271 12.65 24.76 3.77
C GLU A 271 14.15 24.98 4.00
N LYS A 272 14.59 25.16 5.27
CA LYS A 272 16.00 25.42 5.63
C LYS A 272 16.69 24.24 6.30
N ALA A 273 16.03 23.10 6.44
CA ALA A 273 16.62 21.93 7.06
C ALA A 273 17.61 21.26 6.10
N THR A 274 18.83 21.02 6.57
CA THR A 274 19.90 20.29 5.87
C THR A 274 20.22 18.95 6.54
N GLY A 275 19.70 18.70 7.74
CA GLY A 275 19.84 17.46 8.49
C GLY A 275 18.80 17.34 9.60
N PHE A 276 18.81 16.21 10.30
CA PHE A 276 18.00 16.02 11.51
C PHE A 276 18.61 14.96 12.44
N ALA A 277 18.31 15.10 13.74
CA ALA A 277 18.47 14.03 14.71
C ALA A 277 17.12 13.30 14.89
N LEU A 278 17.13 11.97 14.72
CA LEU A 278 16.00 11.11 15.03
C LEU A 278 16.29 10.35 16.32
N TYR A 279 15.38 10.47 17.28
CA TYR A 279 15.33 9.64 18.48
C TYR A 279 14.16 8.69 18.36
N TRP A 280 14.35 7.44 18.75
CA TRP A 280 13.27 6.47 18.80
C TRP A 280 13.38 5.54 19.99
N ASP A 281 12.22 5.11 20.48
CA ASP A 281 12.07 4.01 21.41
C ASP A 281 11.17 2.99 20.74
N TYR A 282 11.79 1.88 20.32
CA TYR A 282 11.10 0.79 19.66
C TYR A 282 11.05 -0.44 20.59
N PRO A 283 9.92 -0.70 21.26
CA PRO A 283 9.79 -1.84 22.17
C PRO A 283 10.07 -3.14 21.42
N PRO A 284 10.87 -4.05 22.00
CA PRO A 284 11.09 -5.36 21.41
C PRO A 284 9.77 -6.14 21.35
N VAL A 285 9.59 -6.91 20.29
CA VAL A 285 8.44 -7.80 20.11
C VAL A 285 8.73 -9.09 20.90
N GLU A 286 7.80 -9.53 21.76
CA GLU A 286 7.98 -10.76 22.55
C GLU A 286 8.37 -11.94 21.63
N GLY A 287 9.56 -12.50 21.86
CA GLY A 287 10.06 -13.70 21.19
C GLY A 287 10.91 -13.49 19.93
N HIS A 288 11.00 -12.29 19.37
CA HIS A 288 11.71 -12.03 18.09
C HIS A 288 12.42 -10.67 18.11
N TYR A 289 13.68 -10.65 18.57
CA TYR A 289 14.48 -9.42 18.66
C TYR A 289 15.16 -9.00 17.35
N ASP A 290 15.37 -9.95 16.42
CA ASP A 290 16.24 -9.75 15.26
C ASP A 290 15.47 -9.62 13.93
N ASP A 291 14.16 -9.89 13.93
CA ASP A 291 13.40 -10.07 12.68
C ASP A 291 12.72 -8.79 12.17
N TYR A 292 12.66 -7.72 12.96
CA TYR A 292 11.89 -6.51 12.64
C TYR A 292 12.70 -5.23 12.91
N THR A 293 13.34 -4.70 11.87
CA THR A 293 14.03 -3.41 11.91
C THR A 293 13.17 -2.33 11.27
N GLY A 294 12.97 -1.22 11.98
CA GLY A 294 12.30 -0.06 11.39
C GLY A 294 13.16 0.63 10.37
N GLU A 295 12.61 1.60 9.66
CA GLU A 295 13.34 2.29 8.62
C GLU A 295 13.10 3.79 8.65
N VAL A 296 14.10 4.53 8.19
CA VAL A 296 13.95 5.92 7.76
C VAL A 296 14.28 5.97 6.29
N SER A 297 13.42 6.60 5.50
CA SER A 297 13.64 6.86 4.08
C SER A 297 13.20 8.28 3.72
N PHE A 298 13.40 8.69 2.47
CA PHE A 298 13.08 10.04 1.99
C PHE A 298 12.15 9.98 0.78
N GLU A 299 11.20 10.91 0.75
CA GLU A 299 10.38 11.24 -0.42
C GLU A 299 11.07 12.40 -1.15
N PHE A 300 11.17 12.33 -2.48
CA PHE A 300 11.75 13.37 -3.35
C PHE A 300 10.65 13.98 -4.21
#